data_AF-A0A965HMG7-F1
#
_entry.id   AF-A0A965HMG7-F1
#
_cell.length_a   1.000
_cell.length_b   1.000
_cell.length_c   1.000
_cell.angle_alpha   90.00
_cell.angle_beta   90.00
_cell.angle_gamma   90.00
#
_symmetry.space_group_name_H-M   'P 1'
#
loop_
_entity.id
_entity.type
_entity.pdbx_description
1 polymer ?
#
loop_
_entity_poly.entity_id
_entity_poly.type
_entity_poly.pdbx_seq_one_letter_code
_entity_poly.pdbx_strand_id
1 'polypeptide(L)'
;MATKPASPSASATPGLPPRLLQLVREALWTLALVAGIYLTLCLVTHDPADPGWSRAAGDAAVINRGGVVGAWVSDILYYVFGGSALWLLLAAGTGLVRTYSM
;
A
#
# COMPACT_ATOMS: atom_id res chain seq x y z
N MET A 1 -32.98 -37.42 -44.50
CA MET A 1 -31.85 -37.64 -43.58
C MET A 1 -31.20 -36.28 -43.33
N ALA A 2 -31.58 -35.57 -42.28
CA ALA A 2 -31.04 -34.24 -41.95
C ALA A 2 -30.25 -34.36 -40.64
N THR A 3 -28.94 -34.12 -40.72
CA THR A 3 -28.03 -34.16 -39.56
C THR A 3 -28.12 -32.83 -38.82
N LYS A 4 -28.58 -32.90 -37.57
CA LYS A 4 -28.58 -31.80 -36.60
C LYS A 4 -27.15 -31.30 -36.38
N PRO A 5 -26.86 -29.98 -36.49
CA PRO A 5 -25.51 -29.50 -36.23
C PRO A 5 -25.24 -29.53 -34.71
N ALA A 6 -24.11 -30.11 -34.33
CA ALA A 6 -23.59 -30.01 -32.97
C ALA A 6 -22.90 -28.66 -32.81
N SER A 7 -23.37 -27.82 -31.88
CA SER A 7 -22.65 -26.61 -31.46
C SER A 7 -21.49 -27.03 -30.54
N PRO A 8 -20.23 -26.68 -30.85
CA PRO A 8 -19.14 -26.94 -29.93
C PRO A 8 -19.21 -25.96 -28.75
N SER A 9 -19.19 -26.54 -27.55
CA SER A 9 -19.25 -25.89 -26.25
C SER A 9 -18.24 -24.75 -26.13
N ALA A 10 -18.73 -23.54 -25.80
CA ALA A 10 -17.88 -22.43 -25.40
C ALA A 10 -17.03 -22.86 -24.19
N SER A 11 -15.71 -22.82 -24.34
CA SER A 11 -14.76 -23.12 -23.27
C SER A 11 -14.92 -22.10 -22.14
N ALA A 12 -15.53 -22.53 -21.04
CA ALA A 12 -15.51 -21.78 -19.78
C ALA A 12 -14.07 -21.78 -19.26
N THR A 13 -13.32 -20.71 -19.53
CA THR A 13 -12.07 -20.42 -18.82
C THR A 13 -12.39 -20.41 -17.32
N PRO A 14 -11.76 -21.24 -16.48
CA PRO A 14 -11.98 -21.17 -15.04
C PRO A 14 -11.43 -19.83 -14.53
N GLY A 15 -12.30 -18.83 -14.38
CA GLY A 15 -11.97 -17.58 -13.72
C GLY A 15 -11.75 -17.79 -12.23
N LEU A 16 -10.92 -16.95 -11.60
CA LEU A 16 -10.79 -16.90 -10.14
C LEU A 16 -12.18 -16.78 -9.49
N PRO A 17 -12.50 -17.59 -8.46
CA PRO A 17 -13.83 -17.57 -7.85
C PRO A 17 -14.11 -16.17 -7.28
N PRO A 18 -15.31 -15.60 -7.48
CA PRO A 18 -15.64 -14.23 -7.11
C PRO A 18 -15.44 -13.96 -5.60
N ARG A 19 -15.62 -14.98 -4.77
CA ARG A 19 -15.38 -14.90 -3.33
C ARG A 19 -13.91 -14.68 -2.98
N LEU A 20 -12.98 -15.32 -3.69
CA LEU A 20 -11.55 -15.12 -3.47
C LEU A 20 -11.13 -13.71 -3.88
N LEU A 21 -11.66 -13.22 -5.00
CA LEU A 21 -11.40 -11.85 -5.45
C LEU A 21 -11.89 -10.82 -4.42
N GLN A 22 -13.06 -11.05 -3.84
CA GLN A 22 -13.60 -10.22 -2.77
C GLN A 22 -12.70 -10.23 -1.52
N LEU A 23 -12.27 -11.41 -1.06
CA LEU A 23 -11.41 -11.54 0.11
C LEU A 23 -10.04 -10.88 -0.10
N VAL A 24 -9.44 -11.06 -1.28
CA VAL A 24 -8.18 -10.38 -1.63
C VAL A 24 -8.37 -8.87 -1.61
N ARG A 25 -9.47 -8.37 -2.18
CA ARG A 25 -9.78 -6.94 -2.17
C ARG A 25 -9.95 -6.42 -0.73
N GLU A 26 -10.71 -7.10 0.11
CA GLU A 26 -10.89 -6.74 1.54
C GLU A 26 -9.56 -6.74 2.32
N ALA A 27 -8.71 -7.74 2.08
CA ALA A 27 -7.39 -7.83 2.67
C ALA A 27 -6.47 -6.70 2.21
N LEU A 28 -6.48 -6.37 0.92
CA LEU A 28 -5.70 -5.25 0.37
C LEU A 28 -6.16 -3.91 0.95
N TRP A 29 -7.47 -3.68 1.11
CA TRP A 29 -7.98 -2.46 1.76
C TRP A 29 -7.50 -2.35 3.21
N THR A 30 -7.59 -3.45 3.95
CA THR A 30 -7.15 -3.50 5.35
C THR A 30 -5.65 -3.24 5.46
N LEU A 31 -4.86 -3.88 4.60
CA LEU A 31 -3.41 -3.70 4.54
C LEU A 31 -3.05 -2.25 4.18
N ALA A 32 -3.74 -1.66 3.20
CA ALA A 32 -3.51 -0.27 2.80
C ALA A 32 -3.82 0.72 3.94
N LEU A 33 -4.89 0.48 4.71
CA LEU A 33 -5.22 1.29 5.88
C LEU A 33 -4.13 1.20 6.95
N VAL A 34 -3.71 -0.02 7.30
CA VAL A 34 -2.65 -0.24 8.31
C VAL A 34 -1.32 0.38 7.85
N ALA A 35 -0.95 0.19 6.58
CA ALA A 35 0.24 0.78 5.99
C ALA A 35 0.17 2.31 6.02
N GLY A 36 -0.97 2.92 5.69
CA GLY A 36 -1.16 4.37 5.77
C GLY A 36 -0.93 4.92 7.17
N ILE A 37 -1.52 4.29 8.19
CA ILE A 37 -1.34 4.68 9.60
C ILE A 37 0.13 4.55 10.00
N TYR A 38 0.77 3.43 9.65
CA TYR A 38 2.18 3.19 9.96
C TYR A 38 3.08 4.25 9.30
N LEU A 39 2.85 4.57 8.02
CA LEU A 39 3.60 5.61 7.31
C LEU A 39 3.41 6.98 7.96
N THR A 40 2.18 7.34 8.33
CA THR A 40 1.91 8.60 9.04
C THR A 40 2.66 8.65 10.37
N LEU A 41 2.67 7.56 11.14
CA LEU A 41 3.44 7.48 12.38
C LEU A 41 4.93 7.72 12.12
N CYS A 42 5.51 7.02 11.15
CA CYS A 42 6.93 7.14 10.80
C CYS A 42 7.30 8.56 10.37
N LEU A 43 6.43 9.25 9.62
CA LEU A 43 6.64 10.62 9.17
C LEU A 43 6.55 11.63 10.31
N VAL A 44 5.53 11.50 11.16
CA VAL A 44 5.33 12.41 12.29
C VAL A 44 6.45 12.27 13.31
N THR A 45 7.00 11.05 13.47
CA THR A 45 8.14 10.79 14.35
C THR A 45 9.47 10.77 13.61
N HIS A 46 9.58 11.40 12.44
CA HIS A 46 10.83 11.48 11.69
C HIS A 46 11.84 12.33 12.45
N ASP A 47 13.04 11.79 12.69
CA ASP A 47 14.15 12.51 13.28
C ASP A 47 15.34 12.56 12.29
N PRO A 48 15.93 13.74 12.03
CA PRO A 48 17.12 13.85 11.17
C PRO A 48 18.37 13.15 11.71
N ALA A 49 18.42 12.79 12.99
CA ALA A 49 19.51 12.02 13.57
C ALA A 49 19.38 10.51 13.30
N ASP A 50 18.22 10.05 12.81
CA ASP A 50 18.01 8.64 12.48
C ASP A 50 18.81 8.22 11.23
N PRO A 51 19.29 6.97 11.17
CA PRO A 51 19.97 6.43 9.99
C PRO A 51 19.01 6.36 8.80
N GLY A 52 19.46 6.81 7.63
CA GLY A 52 18.62 6.87 6.43
C GLY A 52 19.41 6.67 5.13
N TRP A 53 18.73 6.78 4.00
CA TRP A 53 19.40 6.69 2.70
C TRP A 53 20.23 7.93 2.41
N SER A 54 19.68 9.11 2.72
CA SER A 54 20.35 10.39 2.52
C SER A 54 21.29 10.78 3.67
N ARG A 55 21.22 10.06 4.80
CA ARG A 55 21.94 10.36 6.03
C ARG A 55 22.77 9.16 6.47
N ALA A 56 24.07 9.39 6.65
CA ALA A 56 24.98 8.35 7.11
C ALA A 56 24.47 7.72 8.42
N ALA A 57 24.46 6.39 8.47
CA ALA A 57 24.17 5.68 9.71
C ALA A 57 25.30 5.97 10.71
N GLY A 58 25.03 6.83 11.68
CA GLY A 58 25.84 6.90 12.89
C GLY A 58 25.45 5.76 13.84
N ASP A 59 26.29 5.47 14.84
CA ASP A 59 25.96 4.56 15.96
C ASP A 59 24.82 5.08 16.86
N ALA A 60 24.05 6.06 16.39
CA ALA A 60 22.93 6.65 17.11
C ALA A 60 21.76 5.64 17.17
N ALA A 61 21.17 5.52 18.35
CA ALA A 61 19.96 4.73 18.54
C ALA A 61 18.80 5.36 17.76
N VAL A 62 18.02 4.52 17.05
CA VAL A 62 16.87 4.98 16.28
C VAL A 62 15.77 5.51 17.19
N ILE A 63 15.35 6.74 16.94
CA ILE A 63 14.32 7.48 17.69
C ILE A 63 12.95 7.30 17.03
N ASN A 64 12.90 7.09 15.71
CA ASN A 64 11.65 6.84 14.99
C ASN A 64 10.83 5.70 15.63
N ARG A 65 9.54 5.93 15.86
CA ARG A 65 8.65 4.90 16.46
C ARG A 65 8.33 3.75 15.50
N GLY A 66 8.55 3.94 14.21
CA GLY A 66 8.59 2.85 13.22
C GLY A 66 9.90 2.06 13.20
N GLY A 67 10.84 2.36 14.12
CA GLY A 67 12.16 1.74 14.18
C GLY A 67 12.99 2.04 12.95
N VAL A 68 13.98 1.18 12.67
CA VAL A 68 14.96 1.34 11.57
C VAL A 68 14.24 1.46 10.21
N VAL A 69 13.21 0.64 9.99
CA VAL A 69 12.44 0.67 8.74
C VAL A 69 11.67 1.99 8.61
N GLY A 70 11.03 2.45 9.69
CA GLY A 70 10.34 3.74 9.70
C GLY A 70 11.26 4.93 9.48
N ALA A 71 12.46 4.91 10.05
CA ALA A 71 13.51 5.90 9.83
C ALA A 71 13.89 5.99 8.34
N TRP A 72 14.20 4.86 7.71
CA TRP A 72 14.53 4.81 6.28
C TRP A 72 13.38 5.27 5.38
N VAL A 73 12.17 4.78 5.65
CA VAL A 73 11.00 5.10 4.83
C VAL A 73 10.65 6.59 4.94
N SER A 74 10.67 7.13 6.15
CA SER A 74 10.42 8.56 6.38
C SER A 74 11.50 9.45 5.76
N ASP A 75 12.77 9.05 5.80
CA ASP A 75 13.88 9.74 5.15
C ASP A 75 13.66 9.86 3.63
N ILE A 76 13.30 8.75 2.97
CA ILE A 76 13.00 8.74 1.53
C ILE A 76 11.78 9.61 1.22
N LEU A 77 10.71 9.50 2.00
CA LEU A 77 9.47 10.25 1.80
C LEU A 77 9.70 11.76 1.94
N TYR A 78 10.46 12.19 2.96
CA TYR A 78 10.85 13.59 3.11
C TYR A 78 11.81 14.04 2.02
N TYR A 79 12.72 13.19 1.56
CA TYR A 79 13.65 13.54 0.49
C TYR A 79 12.94 13.77 -0.86
N VAL A 80 11.99 12.90 -1.21
CA VAL A 80 11.28 12.96 -2.50
C VAL A 80 10.15 14.00 -2.49
N PHE A 81 9.39 14.08 -1.39
CA PHE A 81 8.15 14.88 -1.33
C PHE A 81 8.23 16.07 -0.36
N GLY A 82 9.27 16.15 0.48
CA GLY A 82 9.37 17.18 1.52
C GLY A 82 8.23 17.09 2.54
N GLY A 83 7.90 18.24 3.16
CA GLY A 83 6.76 18.36 4.08
C GLY A 83 5.40 18.00 3.45
N SER A 84 5.32 17.94 2.12
CA SER A 84 4.10 17.55 1.41
C SER A 84 3.77 16.05 1.49
N ALA A 85 4.68 15.23 2.02
CA ALA A 85 4.45 13.80 2.19
C ALA A 85 3.21 13.49 3.07
N LEU A 86 2.93 14.32 4.08
CA LEU A 86 1.72 14.19 4.91
C LEU A 86 0.44 14.44 4.10
N TRP A 87 0.44 15.44 3.22
CA TRP A 87 -0.70 15.73 2.35
C TRP A 87 -0.96 14.61 1.34
N LEU A 88 0.10 13.95 0.86
CA LEU A 88 -0.02 12.80 -0.03
C LEU A 88 -0.62 11.58 0.68
N LEU A 89 -0.24 11.31 1.93
CA LEU A 89 -0.86 10.25 2.72
C LEU A 89 -2.33 10.53 3.00
N LEU A 90 -2.69 11.78 3.30
CA LEU A 90 -4.08 12.19 3.47
C LEU A 90 -4.87 12.04 2.16
N ALA A 91 -4.33 12.50 1.04
CA ALA A 91 -4.94 12.35 -0.28
C ALA A 91 -5.12 10.86 -0.64
N ALA A 92 -4.09 10.04 -0.42
CA ALA A 92 -4.15 8.60 -0.61
C ALA A 92 -5.25 7.96 0.25
N GLY A 93 -5.32 8.32 1.53
CA GLY A 93 -6.38 7.86 2.44
C GLY A 93 -7.78 8.25 1.97
N THR A 94 -7.99 9.48 1.49
CA THR A 94 -9.31 9.90 0.96
C THR A 94 -9.68 9.21 -0.34
N GLY A 95 -8.72 9.00 -1.26
CA GLY A 95 -8.93 8.20 -2.47
C GLY A 95 -9.25 6.75 -2.16
N LEU A 96 -8.59 6.21 -1.12
CA LEU A 96 -8.82 4.86 -0.60
C LEU A 96 -10.29 4.69 -0.18
N VAL A 97 -10.80 5.60 0.65
CA VAL A 97 -12.20 5.59 1.13
C VAL A 97 -13.20 5.72 -0.01
N ARG A 98 -12.95 6.62 -0.98
CA ARG A 98 -13.83 6.81 -2.14
C ARG A 98 -13.94 5.56 -3.00
N THR A 99 -12.83 4.89 -3.23
CA THR A 99 -12.79 3.68 -4.07
C THR A 99 -13.41 2.48 -3.37
N TYR A 100 -13.35 2.40 -2.03
CA TYR A 100 -14.09 1.41 -1.26
C TYR A 100 -15.61 1.61 -1.33
N SER A 101 -16.07 2.86 -1.43
CA SER A 101 -17.50 3.22 -1.47
C SER A 101 -18.18 3.14 -2.84
N MET A 102 -17.43 2.87 -3.91
CA MET A 102 -17.94 2.72 -5.29
C MET A 102 -18.08 1.25 -5.67
#